data_AF-A0A936VSY3-F1
#
_entry.id   AF-A0A936VSY3-F1
#
_cell.length_a   1.000
_cell.length_b   1.000
_cell.length_c   1.000
_cell.angle_alpha   90.00
_cell.angle_beta   90.00
_cell.angle_gamma   90.00
#
_symmetry.space_group_name_H-M   'P 1'
#
loop_
_entity.id
_entity.type
_entity.pdbx_description
1 polymer ?
#
loop_
_entity_poly.entity_id
_entity_poly.type
_entity_poly.pdbx_seq_one_letter_code
_entity_poly.pdbx_strand_id
1 'polypeptide(L)'
;MYTELVLNIKLRDNISGAALAVLCGMVNGADNTVPDRSHELFDTDRWRWMLRSGSHYFIPEATAKLLSYDYCSAKHLSVRCDLKNSSGEIEAFLEWLAPSAEDGFAGYKRYEEDDDPTLVYFDSGKVVEVKP
;
A
#
# COMPACT_ATOMS: atom_id res chain seq x y z
N MET A 1 7.36 -15.95 -6.43
CA MET A 1 6.28 -15.64 -7.36
C MET A 1 5.82 -14.22 -7.07
N TYR A 2 5.48 -13.44 -8.11
CA TYR A 2 5.23 -12.01 -7.99
C TYR A 2 3.73 -11.68 -7.87
N THR A 3 3.44 -10.59 -7.18
CA THR A 3 2.08 -10.05 -7.04
C THR A 3 2.12 -8.56 -7.30
N GLU A 4 1.32 -8.12 -8.26
CA GLU A 4 1.06 -6.70 -8.54
C GLU A 4 0.08 -6.16 -7.51
N LEU A 5 0.34 -4.96 -7.02
CA LEU A 5 -0.54 -4.17 -6.20
C LEU A 5 -0.78 -2.84 -6.91
N VAL A 6 -2.05 -2.53 -7.15
CA VAL A 6 -2.49 -1.22 -7.62
C VAL A 6 -3.46 -0.64 -6.61
N LEU A 7 -3.17 0.56 -6.12
CA LEU A 7 -3.99 1.29 -5.17
C LEU A 7 -4.18 2.74 -5.62
N ASN A 8 -5.38 3.26 -5.38
CA ASN A 8 -5.67 4.68 -5.50
C ASN A 8 -6.72 5.07 -4.46
N ILE A 9 -6.24 5.63 -3.34
CA ILE A 9 -7.07 5.89 -2.17
C ILE A 9 -6.93 7.30 -1.65
N LYS A 10 -7.94 7.71 -0.90
CA LYS A 10 -7.89 8.85 0.01
C LYS A 10 -7.63 8.34 1.43
N LEU A 11 -6.72 9.00 2.14
CA LEU A 11 -6.47 8.74 3.55
C LEU A 11 -7.41 9.60 4.39
N ARG A 12 -7.88 9.05 5.50
CA ARG A 12 -8.67 9.76 6.50
C ARG A 12 -7.85 10.87 7.15
N ASP A 13 -8.53 11.92 7.59
CA ASP A 13 -7.87 13.06 8.25
C ASP A 13 -7.25 12.71 9.61
N ASN A 14 -7.70 11.61 10.24
CA ASN A 14 -7.21 11.14 11.53
C ASN A 14 -5.94 10.28 11.45
N ILE A 15 -5.35 10.08 10.26
CA ILE A 15 -4.07 9.37 10.14
C ILE A 15 -3.00 10.06 11.02
N SER A 16 -2.28 9.27 11.81
CA SER A 16 -1.25 9.81 12.70
C SER A 16 -0.07 10.36 11.90
N GLY A 17 0.60 11.39 12.44
CA GLY A 17 1.81 11.94 11.82
C GLY A 17 2.93 10.90 11.66
N ALA A 18 3.01 9.93 12.58
CA ALA A 18 3.95 8.81 12.51
C ALA A 18 3.64 7.87 11.34
N ALA A 19 2.38 7.44 11.18
CA ALA A 19 1.97 6.59 10.06
C ALA A 19 2.17 7.30 8.72
N LEU A 20 1.86 8.59 8.66
CA LEU A 20 2.08 9.41 7.47
C LEU A 20 3.58 9.54 7.12
N ALA A 21 4.44 9.70 8.13
CA ALA A 21 5.89 9.76 7.93
C ALA A 21 6.44 8.41 7.41
N VAL A 22 5.91 7.28 7.88
CA VAL A 22 6.26 5.94 7.38
C VAL A 22 5.83 5.80 5.91
N LEU A 23 4.58 6.12 5.57
CA LEU A 23 4.10 6.12 4.18
C LEU A 23 4.97 7.00 3.27
N CYS A 24 5.30 8.21 3.72
CA CYS A 24 6.18 9.12 2.98
C CYS A 24 7.56 8.50 2.74
N GLY A 25 8.13 7.82 3.75
CA GLY A 25 9.38 7.08 3.62
C GLY A 25 9.30 5.90 2.64
N MET A 26 8.19 5.15 2.67
CA MET A 26 7.92 4.05 1.74
C MET A 26 7.78 4.53 0.29
N VAL A 27 7.21 5.72 0.07
CA VAL A 27 7.04 6.30 -1.27
C VAL A 27 8.34 6.92 -1.80
N ASN A 28 9.07 7.66 -0.96
CA ASN A 28 10.23 8.46 -1.41
C ASN A 28 11.59 7.79 -1.21
N GLY A 29 11.67 6.72 -0.41
CA GLY A 29 12.94 6.06 -0.08
C GLY A 29 13.78 6.76 0.97
N ALA A 30 13.14 7.28 2.02
CA ALA A 30 13.84 7.91 3.14
C ALA A 30 14.33 6.88 4.17
N ASP A 31 15.62 6.94 4.52
CA ASP A 31 16.29 5.95 5.37
C ASP A 31 16.05 6.10 6.88
N ASN A 32 15.57 7.26 7.35
CA ASN A 32 15.58 7.60 8.78
C ASN A 32 14.23 7.45 9.51
N THR A 33 13.17 7.02 8.82
CA THR A 33 11.87 6.80 9.47
C THR A 33 11.86 5.42 10.12
N VAL A 34 11.63 5.36 11.43
CA VAL A 34 11.49 4.10 12.18
C VAL A 34 10.01 3.91 12.51
N PRO A 35 9.34 2.86 11.99
CA PRO A 35 7.96 2.58 12.33
C PRO A 35 7.85 2.06 13.77
N ASP A 36 6.67 2.20 14.36
CA ASP A 36 6.32 1.45 15.55
C ASP A 36 6.22 -0.05 15.18
N ARG A 37 6.89 -0.92 15.94
CA ARG A 37 6.95 -2.38 15.68
C ARG A 37 5.75 -3.14 16.24
N SER A 38 4.61 -2.47 16.37
CA SER A 38 3.35 -3.06 16.86
C SER A 38 2.59 -3.85 15.79
N HIS A 39 2.98 -3.74 14.51
CA HIS A 39 2.35 -4.41 13.38
C HIS A 39 3.33 -5.32 12.62
N GLU A 40 2.86 -6.48 12.17
CA GLU A 40 3.68 -7.53 11.51
C GLU A 40 4.38 -7.07 10.23
N LEU A 41 3.80 -6.09 9.52
CA LEU A 41 4.42 -5.41 8.37
C LEU A 41 5.86 -4.95 8.68
N PHE A 42 6.15 -4.60 9.94
CA PHE A 42 7.41 -4.04 10.39
C PHE A 42 8.35 -5.06 11.04
N ASP A 43 8.03 -6.36 10.99
CA ASP A 43 8.89 -7.43 11.51
C ASP A 43 10.17 -7.60 10.68
N THR A 44 10.14 -7.19 9.41
CA THR A 44 11.29 -7.20 8.49
C THR A 44 11.52 -5.82 7.89
N ASP A 45 12.66 -5.58 7.26
CA ASP A 45 12.93 -4.30 6.59
C ASP A 45 12.27 -4.17 5.19
N ARG A 46 11.51 -5.18 4.75
CA ARG A 46 10.95 -5.22 3.37
C ARG A 46 9.97 -4.10 3.07
N TRP A 47 9.28 -3.58 4.07
CA TRP A 47 8.39 -2.43 3.95
C TRP A 47 9.10 -1.19 3.34
N ARG A 48 10.42 -1.05 3.55
CA ARG A 48 11.19 0.15 3.15
C ARG A 48 11.22 0.35 1.63
N TRP A 49 11.07 -0.71 0.85
CA TRP A 49 11.17 -0.69 -0.61
C TRP A 49 9.97 -1.27 -1.34
N MET A 50 8.99 -1.86 -0.64
CA MET A 50 7.88 -2.57 -1.31
C MET A 50 7.10 -1.70 -2.30
N LEU A 51 6.79 -0.44 -1.98
CA LEU A 51 6.02 0.46 -2.88
C LEU A 51 6.83 0.97 -4.08
N ARG A 52 8.15 0.73 -4.09
CA ARG A 52 9.06 1.11 -5.17
C ARG A 52 9.64 -0.11 -5.88
N SER A 53 9.21 -1.31 -5.49
CA SER A 53 9.65 -2.56 -6.10
C SER A 53 8.87 -2.81 -7.39
N GLY A 54 9.56 -3.33 -8.38
CA GLY A 54 8.94 -3.81 -9.61
C GLY A 54 9.71 -4.98 -10.20
N SER A 55 9.06 -5.69 -11.12
CA SER A 55 9.65 -6.80 -11.86
C SER A 55 9.28 -6.74 -13.34
N HIS A 56 9.85 -7.65 -14.14
CA HIS A 56 9.54 -7.75 -15.56
C HIS A 56 8.17 -8.40 -15.84
N TYR A 57 7.53 -9.01 -14.83
CA TYR A 57 6.23 -9.68 -14.98
C TYR A 57 5.07 -8.69 -15.08
N PHE A 58 5.26 -7.47 -14.57
CA PHE A 58 4.25 -6.41 -14.61
C PHE A 58 4.85 -5.15 -15.23
N ILE A 59 4.22 -4.69 -16.32
CA ILE A 59 4.65 -3.50 -17.09
C ILE A 59 3.49 -2.50 -17.13
N PRO A 60 3.74 -1.18 -16.94
CA PRO A 60 5.02 -0.50 -16.75
C PRO A 60 5.52 -0.51 -15.30
N GLU A 61 6.73 0.05 -15.12
CA GLU A 61 7.49 0.14 -13.86
C GLU A 61 6.67 0.62 -12.65
N ALA A 62 7.20 0.33 -11.46
CA ALA A 62 6.61 0.74 -10.20
C ALA A 62 6.49 2.27 -10.09
N THR A 63 5.31 2.75 -9.69
CA THR A 63 5.02 4.15 -9.43
C THR A 63 4.29 4.30 -8.13
N ALA A 64 4.80 5.12 -7.21
CA ALA A 64 4.10 5.48 -5.99
C ALA A 64 4.12 6.99 -5.79
N LYS A 65 3.00 7.56 -5.35
CA LYS A 65 2.86 8.99 -5.08
C LYS A 65 1.94 9.21 -3.89
N LEU A 66 2.44 9.97 -2.92
CA LEU A 66 1.67 10.52 -1.81
C LEU A 66 1.47 12.01 -2.09
N LEU A 67 0.22 12.42 -2.26
CA LEU A 67 -0.18 13.80 -2.54
C LEU A 67 -0.85 14.39 -1.31
N SER A 68 -0.48 15.62 -0.96
CA SER A 68 -1.18 16.43 0.03
C SER A 68 -1.57 17.75 -0.62
N TYR A 69 -2.84 18.14 -0.49
CA TYR A 69 -3.35 19.40 -1.01
C TYR A 69 -3.68 20.34 0.14
N ASP A 70 -2.91 21.41 0.29
CA ASP A 70 -3.05 22.37 1.40
C ASP A 70 -4.44 23.04 1.46
N TYR A 71 -5.13 23.14 0.32
CA TYR A 71 -6.46 23.77 0.20
C TYR A 71 -7.63 22.80 0.45
N CYS A 72 -7.40 21.48 0.53
CA CYS A 72 -8.46 20.47 0.68
C CYS A 72 -8.29 19.52 1.88
N SER A 73 -7.22 19.65 2.69
CA SER A 73 -6.76 18.70 3.74
C SER A 73 -6.57 17.22 3.31
N ALA A 74 -6.98 16.89 2.08
CA ALA A 74 -6.99 15.56 1.53
C ALA A 74 -5.57 15.07 1.25
N LYS A 75 -5.32 13.83 1.69
CA LYS A 75 -4.09 13.10 1.41
C LYS A 75 -4.43 11.91 0.53
N HIS A 76 -3.80 11.81 -0.63
CA HIS A 76 -4.04 10.72 -1.58
C HIS A 76 -2.81 9.86 -1.73
N LEU A 77 -3.01 8.55 -1.70
CA LEU A 77 -1.98 7.55 -1.98
C LEU A 77 -2.34 6.84 -3.28
N SER A 78 -1.47 6.97 -4.28
CA SER A 78 -1.54 6.19 -5.51
C SER A 78 -0.29 5.32 -5.59
N VAL A 79 -0.49 4.01 -5.76
CA VAL A 79 0.58 3.03 -5.85
C VAL A 79 0.30 2.09 -7.01
N ARG A 80 1.33 1.78 -7.76
CA ARG A 80 1.46 0.59 -8.59
C ARG A 80 2.83 0.02 -8.32
N CYS A 81 2.91 -1.20 -7.82
CA CYS A 81 4.16 -1.88 -7.57
C CYS A 81 3.97 -3.37 -7.71
N ASP A 82 5.05 -4.12 -7.78
CA ASP A 82 5.00 -5.56 -7.69
C ASP A 82 6.24 -6.11 -6.99
N LEU A 83 6.05 -7.20 -6.25
CA LEU A 83 7.11 -7.83 -5.48
C LEU A 83 6.86 -9.31 -5.28
N LYS A 84 7.91 -10.03 -4.87
CA LYS A 84 7.77 -11.39 -4.34
C LYS A 84 7.04 -11.34 -3.01
N ASN A 85 5.75 -11.62 -3.02
CA ASN A 85 4.85 -11.53 -1.87
C ASN A 85 4.81 -12.84 -1.04
N SER A 86 5.94 -13.54 -0.92
CA SER A 86 5.99 -14.88 -0.30
C SER A 86 5.77 -14.86 1.21
N SER A 87 5.87 -13.70 1.85
CA SER A 87 5.70 -13.55 3.30
C SER A 87 4.46 -12.72 3.65
N GLY A 88 3.55 -12.49 2.69
CA GLY A 88 2.30 -11.75 2.92
C GLY A 88 2.50 -10.24 3.11
N GLU A 89 3.56 -9.66 2.55
CA GLU A 89 3.89 -8.24 2.73
C GLU A 89 2.78 -7.30 2.23
N ILE A 90 2.12 -7.64 1.12
CA ILE A 90 1.00 -6.87 0.57
C ILE A 90 -0.19 -6.90 1.53
N GLU A 91 -0.55 -8.07 2.06
CA GLU A 91 -1.64 -8.26 3.02
C GLU A 91 -1.37 -7.46 4.30
N ALA A 92 -0.19 -7.63 4.89
CA ALA A 92 0.23 -6.89 6.07
C ALA A 92 0.22 -5.37 5.85
N PHE A 93 0.56 -4.90 4.64
CA PHE A 93 0.49 -3.48 4.30
C PHE A 93 -0.94 -2.97 4.20
N LEU A 94 -1.83 -3.72 3.55
CA LEU A 94 -3.25 -3.36 3.44
C LEU A 94 -3.91 -3.33 4.82
N GLU A 95 -3.64 -4.30 5.68
CA GLU A 95 -4.16 -4.35 7.05
C GLU A 95 -3.68 -3.18 7.89
N TRP A 96 -2.38 -2.85 7.82
CA TRP A 96 -1.81 -1.69 8.51
C TRP A 96 -2.42 -0.36 8.03
N LEU A 97 -2.70 -0.27 6.72
CA LEU A 97 -3.25 0.93 6.09
C LEU A 97 -4.74 1.11 6.34
N ALA A 98 -5.50 0.01 6.50
CA ALA A 98 -6.96 0.01 6.54
C ALA A 98 -7.58 1.00 7.55
N PRO A 99 -7.09 1.14 8.80
CA PRO A 99 -7.63 2.10 9.75
C PRO A 99 -7.51 3.56 9.31
N SER A 100 -6.57 3.85 8.39
CA SER A 100 -6.26 5.19 7.90
C SER A 100 -6.81 5.47 6.50
N ALA A 101 -7.41 4.49 5.83
CA ALA A 101 -7.99 4.65 4.50
C ALA A 101 -9.49 4.97 4.58
N GLU A 102 -9.98 5.82 3.67
CA GLU A 102 -11.43 6.00 3.50
C GLU A 102 -12.08 4.72 2.95
N ASP A 103 -13.35 4.51 3.31
CA ASP A 103 -14.08 3.32 2.88
C ASP A 103 -14.40 3.37 1.38
N GLY A 104 -14.44 2.20 0.74
CA GLY A 104 -14.75 2.03 -0.67
C GLY A 104 -13.70 1.24 -1.43
N PHE A 105 -13.80 1.30 -2.76
CA PHE A 105 -12.87 0.62 -3.66
C PHE A 105 -11.47 1.25 -3.55
N ALA A 106 -10.48 0.42 -3.28
CA ALA A 106 -9.10 0.85 -3.09
C ALA A 106 -8.21 0.56 -4.29
N GLY A 107 -8.52 -0.51 -5.03
CA GLY A 107 -7.72 -0.98 -6.14
C GLY A 107 -7.75 -2.50 -6.24
N TYR A 108 -6.62 -3.12 -6.60
CA TYR A 108 -6.54 -4.55 -6.77
C TYR A 108 -5.15 -5.11 -6.49
N LYS A 109 -5.10 -6.40 -6.20
CA LYS A 109 -3.88 -7.20 -6.27
C LYS A 109 -4.02 -8.31 -7.30
N ARG A 110 -2.97 -8.62 -8.03
CA ARG A 110 -2.99 -9.68 -9.04
C ARG A 110 -1.74 -10.52 -8.96
N TYR A 111 -1.94 -11.81 -8.74
CA TYR A 111 -0.89 -12.79 -8.76
C TYR A 111 -0.45 -13.09 -10.20
N GLU A 112 0.84 -13.31 -10.45
CA GLU A 112 1.40 -13.39 -11.82
C GLU A 112 0.80 -14.50 -12.71
N GLU A 113 0.24 -15.55 -12.10
CA GLU A 113 -0.40 -16.66 -12.82
C GLU A 113 -1.94 -16.59 -12.79
N ASP A 114 -2.52 -15.58 -12.13
CA ASP A 114 -3.97 -15.36 -12.11
C ASP A 114 -4.39 -14.54 -13.34
N ASP A 115 -5.40 -15.02 -14.07
CA ASP A 115 -6.02 -14.29 -15.18
C ASP A 115 -6.76 -13.03 -14.68
N ASP A 116 -7.47 -13.16 -13.56
CA ASP A 116 -8.29 -12.11 -12.96
C ASP A 116 -7.70 -11.57 -11.65
N PRO A 117 -7.79 -10.25 -11.38
CA PRO A 117 -7.29 -9.68 -10.14
C PRO A 117 -8.24 -9.96 -8.97
N THR A 118 -7.71 -9.91 -7.75
CA THR A 118 -8.52 -9.78 -6.53
C THR A 118 -8.74 -8.30 -6.24
N LEU A 119 -10.00 -7.86 -6.21
CA LEU A 119 -10.37 -6.48 -5.91
C LEU A 119 -10.20 -6.21 -4.41
N VAL A 120 -9.68 -5.03 -4.08
CA VAL A 120 -9.43 -4.60 -2.71
C VAL A 120 -10.35 -3.43 -2.37
N TYR A 121 -11.05 -3.56 -1.24
CA TYR A 121 -11.87 -2.52 -0.64
C TYR A 121 -11.42 -2.28 0.80
N PHE A 122 -11.60 -1.04 1.26
CA PHE A 122 -11.57 -0.74 2.68
C PHE A 122 -13.00 -0.56 3.17
N ASP A 123 -13.34 -1.18 4.29
CA ASP A 123 -14.63 -1.01 4.96
C ASP A 123 -14.42 -1.01 6.47
N SER A 124 -14.79 0.10 7.11
CA SER A 124 -14.81 0.25 8.55
C SER A 124 -13.45 -0.08 9.19
N GLY A 125 -12.37 0.35 8.53
CA GLY A 125 -10.99 0.13 8.97
C GLY A 125 -10.46 -1.28 8.73
N LYS A 126 -11.11 -2.08 7.87
CA LYS A 126 -10.70 -3.45 7.51
C LYS A 126 -10.52 -3.59 6.00
N VAL A 127 -9.72 -4.58 5.62
CA VAL A 127 -9.55 -5.00 4.23
C VAL A 127 -10.68 -5.97 3.86
N VAL A 128 -11.32 -5.73 2.72
CA VAL A 128 -12.30 -6.64 2.11
C VAL A 128 -11.82 -7.00 0.72
N GLU A 129 -11.64 -8.29 0.46
CA GLU A 129 -11.16 -8.81 -0.82
C GLU A 129 -12.29 -9.52 -1.57
N VAL A 130 -12.42 -9.22 -2.86
CA VAL A 130 -13.47 -9.79 -3.73
C VAL A 130 -12.81 -10.36 -4.98
N LYS A 131 -13.02 -11.65 -5.23
CA LYS A 131 -12.70 -12.27 -6.53
C LYS A 131 -13.91 -12.10 -7.47
N PRO A 132 -13.72 -11.53 -8.67
CA PRO A 132 -14.78 -11.34 -9.66
C PRO A 132 -15.33 -12.66 -10.22
#